data_AF-A0A640UT62-F1
#
_entry.id   AF-A0A640UT62-F1
#
_cell.length_a   1.000
_cell.length_b   1.000
_cell.length_c   1.000
_cell.angle_alpha   90.00
_cell.angle_beta   90.00
_cell.angle_gamma   90.00
#
_symmetry.space_group_name_H-M   'P 1'
#
loop_
_entity.id
_entity.type
_entity.pdbx_description
1 polymer ?
#
loop_
_entity_poly.entity_id
_entity_poly.type
_entity_poly.pdbx_seq_one_letter_code
_entity_poly.pdbx_strand_id
1 'polypeptide(L)'
;MQQDRPSGESTYTEWRHKVRDVLTPLQNSLVQRFQETRLFRIYSSTLVPGLLQTEGYAAAVLRAVVAELQEELPFDDSAEAARARVERSRVIHEPERRFVLLVEEAVLYHQLGNMQTMADQLNYLLTANDLPSISLGVIPTARERAHLPQETFHVYDDGLVSVELVSAEVKITQAPEVALYLKAFEQLNSMAVYGAEARALILKALEGLR
;
A
#
# COMPACT_ATOMS: atom_id res chain seq x y z
N MET A 1 -44.19 8.65 -0.80
CA MET A 1 -43.11 7.78 -1.30
C MET A 1 -41.80 8.51 -1.09
N GLN A 2 -41.08 8.13 -0.03
CA GLN A 2 -39.75 8.65 0.28
C GLN A 2 -38.78 8.06 -0.75
N GLN A 3 -37.99 8.90 -1.42
CA GLN A 3 -36.90 8.46 -2.28
C GLN A 3 -35.81 7.81 -1.42
N ASP A 4 -35.55 6.52 -1.64
CA ASP A 4 -34.37 5.84 -1.12
C ASP A 4 -33.11 6.51 -1.70
N ARG A 5 -32.20 6.89 -0.80
CA ARG A 5 -30.84 7.31 -1.15
C ARG A 5 -30.07 6.14 -1.80
N PRO A 6 -29.11 6.39 -2.69
CA PRO A 6 -28.42 5.32 -3.40
C PRO A 6 -27.66 4.44 -2.41
N SER A 7 -27.96 3.14 -2.46
CA SER A 7 -27.13 2.07 -1.90
C SER A 7 -25.69 2.24 -2.40
N GLY A 8 -24.69 2.15 -1.52
CA GLY A 8 -23.28 2.33 -1.88
C GLY A 8 -22.90 1.53 -3.13
N GLU A 9 -22.08 2.12 -3.99
CA GLU A 9 -21.64 1.53 -5.27
C GLU A 9 -20.19 1.02 -5.16
N SER A 10 -19.95 -0.11 -5.84
CA SER A 10 -18.61 -0.66 -6.03
C SER A 10 -18.19 -0.28 -7.41
N THR A 11 -17.05 0.37 -7.54
CA THR A 11 -16.55 0.80 -8.84
C THR A 11 -15.35 -0.04 -9.22
N TYR A 12 -15.49 -0.82 -10.29
CA TYR A 12 -14.38 -1.46 -10.98
C TYR A 12 -13.84 -0.48 -12.03
N THR A 13 -12.59 -0.03 -11.88
CA THR A 13 -11.97 0.90 -12.82
C THR A 13 -10.66 0.31 -13.31
N GLU A 14 -10.62 -0.06 -14.59
CA GLU A 14 -9.42 -0.58 -15.24
C GLU A 14 -8.28 0.44 -15.18
N TRP A 15 -7.05 -0.05 -14.98
CA TRP A 15 -5.88 0.82 -14.86
C TRP A 15 -5.71 1.71 -16.08
N ARG A 16 -5.95 1.17 -17.29
CA ARG A 16 -5.93 1.92 -18.55
C ARG A 16 -6.85 3.15 -18.62
N HIS A 17 -7.91 3.19 -17.81
CA HIS A 17 -8.81 4.34 -17.74
C HIS A 17 -8.39 5.35 -16.66
N LYS A 18 -7.60 4.90 -15.68
CA LYS A 18 -7.05 5.75 -14.61
C LYS A 18 -5.73 6.40 -15.00
N VAL A 19 -4.94 5.71 -15.81
CA VAL A 19 -3.70 6.25 -16.38
C VAL A 19 -4.02 6.81 -17.76
N ARG A 20 -3.57 8.03 -18.03
CA ARG A 20 -3.70 8.66 -19.35
C ARG A 20 -2.32 9.14 -19.74
N ASP A 21 -1.62 8.31 -20.48
CA ASP A 21 -0.26 8.51 -20.99
C ASP A 21 0.86 8.56 -19.92
N VAL A 22 0.54 8.90 -18.66
CA VAL A 22 1.47 9.08 -17.54
C VAL A 22 0.82 8.70 -16.18
N LEU A 23 1.65 8.41 -15.17
CA LEU A 23 1.26 7.96 -13.82
C LEU A 23 1.11 9.11 -12.79
N THR A 24 1.74 10.26 -13.02
CA THR A 24 1.73 11.39 -12.09
C THR A 24 0.31 11.90 -11.74
N PRO A 25 -0.62 12.06 -12.71
CA PRO A 25 -1.99 12.49 -12.41
C PRO A 25 -2.73 11.53 -11.47
N LEU A 26 -2.50 10.22 -11.61
CA LEU A 26 -3.06 9.23 -10.70
C LEU A 26 -2.54 9.44 -9.28
N GLN A 27 -1.24 9.69 -9.10
CA GLN A 27 -0.69 9.94 -7.77
C GLN A 27 -1.25 11.21 -7.12
N ASN A 28 -1.42 12.28 -7.91
CA ASN A 28 -2.01 13.54 -7.46
C ASN A 28 -3.50 13.41 -7.11
N SER A 29 -4.25 12.58 -7.83
CA SER A 29 -5.69 12.36 -7.57
C SER A 29 -5.97 11.77 -6.18
N LEU A 30 -4.98 11.10 -5.59
CA LEU A 30 -5.09 10.47 -4.26
C LEU A 30 -4.79 11.44 -3.12
N VAL A 31 -4.24 12.64 -3.39
CA VAL A 31 -3.83 13.60 -2.35
C VAL A 31 -4.98 14.00 -1.46
N GLN A 32 -6.11 14.42 -2.04
CA GLN A 32 -7.29 14.81 -1.28
C GLN A 32 -7.79 13.67 -0.38
N ARG A 33 -7.84 12.43 -0.91
CA ARG A 33 -8.26 11.25 -0.13
C ARG A 33 -7.35 11.04 1.08
N PHE A 34 -6.04 11.14 0.87
CA PHE A 34 -5.06 10.94 1.95
C PHE A 34 -5.18 12.02 3.02
N GLN A 35 -5.46 13.26 2.62
CA GLN A 35 -5.70 14.38 3.54
C GLN A 35 -7.00 14.22 4.32
N GLU A 36 -8.06 13.66 3.72
CA GLU A 36 -9.35 13.47 4.42
C GLU A 36 -9.37 12.25 5.34
N THR A 37 -8.53 11.25 5.08
CA THR A 37 -8.51 10.00 5.85
C THR A 37 -7.82 10.18 7.20
N ARG A 38 -8.41 9.64 8.27
CA ARG A 38 -7.83 9.68 9.63
C ARG A 38 -7.17 8.37 10.02
N LEU A 39 -7.71 7.25 9.57
CA LEU A 39 -7.19 5.92 9.85
C LEU A 39 -6.97 5.15 8.56
N PHE A 40 -5.73 4.71 8.33
CA PHE A 40 -5.36 3.84 7.24
C PHE A 40 -5.12 2.44 7.79
N ARG A 41 -5.77 1.43 7.19
CA ARG A 41 -5.47 0.02 7.43
C ARG A 41 -5.06 -0.60 6.10
N ILE A 42 -3.80 -0.99 5.98
CA ILE A 42 -3.21 -1.43 4.72
C ILE A 42 -2.67 -2.83 4.90
N TYR A 43 -3.15 -3.77 4.08
CA TYR A 43 -2.51 -5.06 3.93
C TYR A 43 -1.79 -5.12 2.59
N SER A 44 -0.49 -5.40 2.64
CA SER A 44 0.37 -5.47 1.48
C SER A 44 0.99 -6.85 1.35
N SER A 45 0.54 -7.57 0.32
CA SER A 45 0.97 -8.94 0.01
C SER A 45 2.08 -9.00 -1.04
N THR A 46 2.31 -7.91 -1.80
CA THR A 46 3.21 -7.93 -2.98
C THR A 46 4.30 -6.86 -2.99
N LEU A 47 4.10 -5.71 -2.35
CA LEU A 47 5.03 -4.59 -2.40
C LEU A 47 4.97 -3.77 -1.12
N VAL A 48 6.02 -3.03 -0.79
CA VAL A 48 6.00 -2.13 0.38
C VAL A 48 4.88 -1.10 0.19
N PRO A 49 4.00 -0.85 1.19
CA PRO A 49 2.93 0.15 1.09
C PRO A 49 3.42 1.48 0.52
N GLY A 50 2.70 2.06 -0.44
CA GLY A 50 3.07 3.33 -1.07
C GLY A 50 3.29 4.50 -0.09
N LEU A 51 2.68 4.43 1.09
CA LEU A 51 2.90 5.36 2.21
C LEU A 51 4.33 5.31 2.78
N LEU A 52 4.98 4.16 2.69
CA LEU A 52 6.29 3.89 3.26
C LEU A 52 7.35 3.63 2.18
N GLN A 53 7.11 4.05 0.94
CA GLN A 53 8.10 3.90 -0.14
C GLN A 53 9.10 5.07 -0.14
N THR A 54 10.38 4.75 -0.35
CA THR A 54 11.39 5.75 -0.72
C THR A 54 11.22 6.14 -2.20
N GLU A 55 11.72 7.31 -2.61
CA GLU A 55 11.61 7.77 -4.01
C GLU A 55 12.23 6.75 -4.99
N GLY A 56 13.38 6.17 -4.65
CA GLY A 56 14.05 5.16 -5.48
C GLY A 56 13.21 3.88 -5.65
N TYR A 57 12.64 3.38 -4.57
CA TYR A 57 11.79 2.17 -4.61
C TYR A 57 10.48 2.46 -5.34
N ALA A 58 9.83 3.59 -5.04
CA ALA A 58 8.62 4.03 -5.74
C ALA A 58 8.86 4.16 -7.25
N ALA A 59 9.98 4.72 -7.68
CA ALA A 59 10.35 4.84 -9.09
C ALA A 59 10.58 3.48 -9.75
N ALA A 60 11.16 2.52 -9.02
CA ALA A 60 11.34 1.15 -9.53
C ALA A 60 9.98 0.43 -9.71
N VAL A 61 9.09 0.55 -8.72
CA VAL A 61 7.72 0.01 -8.80
C VAL A 61 6.95 0.63 -9.96
N LEU A 62 6.93 1.96 -10.06
CA LEU A 62 6.19 2.66 -11.11
C LEU A 62 6.73 2.35 -12.50
N ARG A 63 8.03 2.14 -12.64
CA ARG A 63 8.64 1.71 -13.91
C ARG A 63 8.21 0.31 -14.32
N ALA A 64 8.05 -0.60 -13.37
CA ALA A 64 7.49 -1.92 -13.65
C ALA A 64 6.03 -1.79 -14.15
N VAL A 65 5.24 -0.91 -13.53
CA VAL A 65 3.87 -0.62 -13.98
C VAL A 65 3.84 -0.03 -15.39
N VAL A 66 4.72 0.92 -15.73
CA VAL A 66 4.87 1.45 -17.09
C VAL A 66 5.17 0.31 -18.08
N ALA A 67 6.08 -0.60 -17.73
CA ALA A 67 6.44 -1.72 -18.59
C ALA A 67 5.26 -2.70 -18.80
N GLU A 68 4.44 -2.94 -17.78
CA GLU A 68 3.26 -3.81 -17.86
C GLU A 68 2.11 -3.18 -18.67
N LEU A 69 1.98 -1.85 -18.64
CA LEU A 69 0.93 -1.08 -19.31
C LEU A 69 1.50 -0.23 -20.45
N GLN A 70 2.49 -0.75 -21.18
CA GLN A 70 3.22 0.01 -22.21
C GLN A 70 2.34 0.58 -23.33
N GLU A 71 1.18 -0.04 -23.60
CA GLU A 71 0.23 0.44 -24.61
C GLU A 71 -0.51 1.71 -24.13
N GLU A 72 -0.74 1.81 -22.82
CA GLU A 72 -1.43 2.92 -22.16
C GLU A 72 -0.50 3.99 -21.59
N LEU A 73 0.77 3.64 -21.35
CA LEU A 73 1.82 4.48 -20.77
C LEU A 73 3.02 4.58 -21.73
N PRO A 74 2.87 5.25 -22.88
CA PRO A 74 3.96 5.41 -23.85
C PRO A 74 5.11 6.30 -23.35
N PHE A 75 4.92 7.06 -22.26
CA PHE A 75 5.94 7.91 -21.65
C PHE A 75 6.30 7.42 -20.24
N ASP A 76 7.59 7.20 -20.01
CA ASP A 76 8.08 6.85 -18.67
C ASP A 76 8.23 8.12 -17.80
N ASP A 77 7.18 8.44 -17.05
CA ASP A 77 7.19 9.48 -16.01
C ASP A 77 7.41 8.91 -14.60
N SER A 78 7.92 7.68 -14.47
CA SER A 78 8.00 6.96 -13.19
C SER A 78 8.75 7.73 -12.10
N ALA A 79 9.76 8.51 -12.47
CA ALA A 79 10.50 9.36 -11.52
C ALA A 79 9.66 10.53 -10.99
N GLU A 80 8.87 11.17 -11.85
CA GLU A 80 7.97 12.26 -11.44
C GLU A 80 6.80 11.71 -10.61
N ALA A 81 6.21 10.61 -11.05
CA ALA A 81 5.16 9.92 -10.34
C ALA A 81 5.65 9.40 -8.96
N ALA A 82 6.91 8.97 -8.85
CA ALA A 82 7.52 8.58 -7.58
C ALA A 82 7.62 9.75 -6.61
N ARG A 83 8.06 10.93 -7.08
CA ARG A 83 8.07 12.15 -6.27
C ARG A 83 6.67 12.52 -5.81
N ALA A 84 5.68 12.52 -6.71
CA ALA A 84 4.29 12.80 -6.35
C ALA A 84 3.75 11.82 -5.30
N ARG A 85 4.10 10.53 -5.41
CA ARG A 85 3.75 9.51 -4.42
C ARG A 85 4.39 9.79 -3.06
N VAL A 86 5.70 10.07 -3.01
CA VAL A 86 6.41 10.36 -1.76
C VAL A 86 5.89 11.65 -1.11
N GLU A 87 5.65 12.70 -1.89
CA GLU A 87 5.07 13.95 -1.39
C GLU A 87 3.68 13.74 -0.79
N ARG A 88 2.80 12.98 -1.46
CA ARG A 88 1.50 12.60 -0.91
C ARG A 88 1.65 11.82 0.40
N SER A 89 2.64 10.94 0.49
CA SER A 89 2.86 10.10 1.66
C SER A 89 3.35 10.85 2.90
N ARG A 90 3.72 12.13 2.79
CA ARG A 90 4.09 12.97 3.95
C ARG A 90 2.99 13.11 5.01
N VAL A 91 1.74 12.77 4.67
CA VAL A 91 0.61 12.69 5.63
C VAL A 91 0.91 11.78 6.84
N ILE A 92 1.87 10.86 6.75
CA ILE A 92 2.30 10.03 7.89
C ILE A 92 2.85 10.84 9.06
N HIS A 93 3.34 12.05 8.80
CA HIS A 93 3.86 12.97 9.81
C HIS A 93 2.80 13.93 10.36
N GLU A 94 1.59 13.94 9.80
CA GLU A 94 0.53 14.82 10.28
C GLU A 94 -0.07 14.31 11.60
N PRO A 95 -0.39 15.21 12.55
CA PRO A 95 -1.04 14.83 13.79
C PRO A 95 -2.43 14.24 13.51
N GLU A 96 -2.96 13.51 14.49
CA GLU A 96 -4.33 12.95 14.45
C GLU A 96 -4.62 11.93 13.34
N ARG A 97 -3.59 11.44 12.63
CA ARG A 97 -3.70 10.29 11.72
C ARG A 97 -3.02 9.06 12.28
N ARG A 98 -3.54 7.90 11.90
CA ARG A 98 -3.06 6.59 12.32
C ARG A 98 -2.94 5.67 11.11
N PHE A 99 -1.88 4.89 11.10
CA PHE A 99 -1.55 4.00 10.01
C PHE A 99 -1.23 2.63 10.58
N VAL A 100 -2.06 1.64 10.28
CA VAL A 100 -1.82 0.24 10.62
C VAL A 100 -1.49 -0.49 9.33
N LEU A 101 -0.23 -0.86 9.16
CA LEU A 101 0.27 -1.46 7.93
C LEU A 101 0.74 -2.88 8.23
N LEU A 102 0.19 -3.85 7.51
CA LEU A 102 0.56 -5.25 7.56
C LEU A 102 1.28 -5.62 6.27
N VAL A 103 2.50 -6.11 6.39
CA VAL A 103 3.34 -6.50 5.26
C VAL A 103 3.69 -7.98 5.39
N GLU A 104 3.50 -8.75 4.33
CA GLU A 104 4.01 -10.13 4.29
C GLU A 104 5.55 -10.10 4.28
N GLU A 105 6.22 -10.96 5.05
CA GLU A 105 7.70 -10.99 5.10
C GLU A 105 8.32 -11.14 3.70
N ALA A 106 7.68 -11.89 2.79
CA ALA A 106 8.11 -12.06 1.41
C ALA A 106 8.31 -10.73 0.65
N VAL A 107 7.51 -9.70 0.96
CA VAL A 107 7.61 -8.36 0.36
C VAL A 107 8.97 -7.71 0.62
N LEU A 108 9.62 -8.02 1.75
CA LEU A 108 10.94 -7.49 2.10
C LEU A 108 12.05 -8.02 1.18
N TYR A 109 11.76 -9.11 0.45
CA TYR A 109 12.70 -9.81 -0.43
C TYR A 109 12.39 -9.65 -1.92
N HIS A 110 11.27 -9.01 -2.29
CA HIS A 110 10.97 -8.70 -3.68
C HIS A 110 11.93 -7.61 -4.18
N GLN A 111 12.88 -8.01 -5.03
CA GLN A 111 13.94 -7.13 -5.56
C GLN A 111 13.36 -6.12 -6.57
N LEU A 112 12.89 -4.98 -6.06
CA LEU A 112 12.38 -3.87 -6.85
C LEU A 112 13.44 -2.77 -6.93
N GLY A 113 14.05 -2.65 -8.11
CA GLY A 113 15.22 -1.81 -8.33
C GLY A 113 16.52 -2.53 -7.98
N ASN A 114 17.61 -1.78 -7.79
CA ASN A 114 18.92 -2.36 -7.48
C ASN A 114 19.09 -2.60 -5.96
N MET A 115 20.22 -3.21 -5.57
CA MET A 115 20.51 -3.51 -4.17
C MET A 115 20.52 -2.26 -3.28
N GLN A 116 21.04 -1.13 -3.77
CA GLN A 116 21.03 0.14 -3.02
C GLN A 116 19.60 0.64 -2.79
N THR A 117 18.74 0.57 -3.82
CA THR A 117 17.32 0.91 -3.70
C THR A 117 16.62 0.08 -2.63
N MET A 118 16.87 -1.22 -2.60
CA MET A 118 16.31 -2.11 -1.57
C MET A 118 16.87 -1.80 -0.19
N ALA A 119 18.17 -1.55 -0.07
CA ALA A 119 18.79 -1.18 1.21
C ALA A 119 18.21 0.12 1.76
N ASP A 120 18.04 1.15 0.92
CA ASP A 120 17.43 2.43 1.30
C ASP A 120 15.98 2.24 1.74
N GLN A 121 15.22 1.41 1.02
CA GLN A 121 13.84 1.09 1.35
C GLN A 121 13.70 0.37 2.71
N LEU A 122 14.49 -0.67 2.95
CA LEU A 122 14.44 -1.42 4.20
C LEU A 122 14.90 -0.55 5.38
N ASN A 123 15.93 0.28 5.21
CA ASN A 123 16.35 1.25 6.22
C ASN A 123 15.25 2.27 6.52
N TYR A 124 14.50 2.73 5.51
CA TYR A 124 13.37 3.62 5.73
C TYR A 124 12.22 2.96 6.50
N LEU A 125 11.96 1.67 6.31
CA LEU A 125 10.98 0.96 7.15
C LEU A 125 11.40 0.93 8.63
N LEU A 126 12.70 0.78 8.91
CA LEU A 126 13.22 0.82 10.27
C LEU A 126 12.99 2.18 10.93
N THR A 127 13.18 3.28 10.19
CA THR A 127 12.99 4.63 10.74
C THR A 127 11.51 5.03 10.81
N ALA A 128 10.70 4.67 9.81
CA ALA A 128 9.27 4.96 9.80
C ALA A 128 8.54 4.22 10.93
N ASN A 129 9.00 3.01 11.29
CA ASN A 129 8.43 2.25 12.42
C ASN A 129 8.60 2.93 13.78
N ASP A 130 9.48 3.93 13.90
CA ASP A 130 9.64 4.72 15.12
C ASP A 130 8.65 5.89 15.22
N LEU A 131 7.86 6.17 14.17
CA LEU A 131 6.85 7.22 14.19
C LEU A 131 5.63 6.80 15.04
N PRO A 132 5.14 7.65 15.96
CA PRO A 132 4.04 7.31 16.87
C PRO A 132 2.68 7.16 16.17
N SER A 133 2.57 7.62 14.92
CA SER A 133 1.38 7.46 14.08
C SER A 133 1.33 6.10 13.35
N ILE A 134 2.45 5.37 13.31
CA ILE A 134 2.63 4.16 12.52
C ILE A 134 2.65 2.92 13.42
N SER A 135 1.90 1.90 12.99
CA SER A 135 1.99 0.53 13.47
C SER A 135 2.33 -0.36 12.28
N LEU A 136 3.61 -0.74 12.13
CA LEU A 136 4.08 -1.61 11.06
C LEU A 136 4.20 -3.06 11.59
N GLY A 137 3.29 -3.91 11.14
CA GLY A 137 3.29 -5.34 11.39
C GLY A 137 3.88 -6.10 10.21
N VAL A 138 4.67 -7.13 10.52
CA VAL A 138 5.20 -8.06 9.52
C VAL A 138 4.60 -9.44 9.77
N ILE A 139 4.01 -10.07 8.75
CA ILE A 139 3.50 -11.44 8.85
C ILE A 139 4.65 -12.40 8.48
N PRO A 140 5.19 -13.18 9.43
CA PRO A 140 6.35 -14.03 9.16
C PRO A 140 6.01 -15.20 8.24
N THR A 141 6.91 -15.53 7.33
CA THR A 141 6.79 -16.67 6.39
C THR A 141 6.77 -18.00 7.12
N ALA A 142 7.53 -18.12 8.21
CA ALA A 142 7.66 -19.34 9.00
C ALA A 142 6.49 -19.57 9.98
N ARG A 143 5.52 -18.64 10.08
CA ARG A 143 4.37 -18.77 10.96
C ARG A 143 3.29 -19.62 10.29
N GLU A 144 2.73 -20.58 11.02
CA GLU A 144 1.54 -21.29 10.57
C GLU A 144 0.37 -20.31 10.41
N ARG A 145 -0.28 -20.35 9.24
CA ARG A 145 -1.36 -19.42 8.93
C ARG A 145 -2.70 -19.99 9.39
N ALA A 146 -3.39 -19.23 10.24
CA ALA A 146 -4.80 -19.48 10.55
C ALA A 146 -5.73 -18.99 9.42
N HIS A 147 -5.24 -18.10 8.54
CA HIS A 147 -6.02 -17.45 7.49
C HIS A 147 -5.23 -17.35 6.18
N LEU A 148 -5.94 -17.46 5.06
CA LEU A 148 -5.35 -17.38 3.72
C LEU A 148 -4.73 -15.99 3.47
N PRO A 149 -3.61 -15.90 2.71
CA PRO A 149 -3.19 -14.63 2.11
C PRO A 149 -4.34 -14.02 1.29
N GLN A 150 -4.37 -12.70 1.21
CA GLN A 150 -5.36 -11.95 0.43
C GLN A 150 -4.67 -11.13 -0.66
N GLU A 151 -5.46 -10.55 -1.54
CA GLU A 151 -5.01 -9.46 -2.40
C GLU A 151 -4.59 -8.23 -1.57
N THR A 152 -3.79 -7.35 -2.17
CA THR A 152 -3.41 -6.09 -1.50
C THR A 152 -4.63 -5.17 -1.46
N PHE A 153 -4.95 -4.67 -0.27
CA PHE A 153 -6.08 -3.77 -0.07
C PHE A 153 -5.77 -2.67 0.96
N HIS A 154 -6.42 -1.53 0.75
CA HIS A 154 -6.34 -0.34 1.61
C HIS A 154 -7.74 0.00 2.13
N VAL A 155 -7.90 0.06 3.44
CA VAL A 155 -9.10 0.59 4.08
C VAL A 155 -8.81 2.03 4.53
N TYR A 156 -9.65 2.96 4.09
CA TYR A 156 -9.64 4.37 4.47
C TYR A 156 -10.81 4.59 5.44
N ASP A 157 -10.45 4.93 6.68
CA ASP A 157 -11.36 4.97 7.82
C ASP A 157 -12.17 3.66 7.89
N ASP A 158 -13.49 3.73 7.94
CA ASP A 158 -14.37 2.55 7.93
C ASP A 158 -15.38 2.61 6.76
N GLY A 159 -15.09 3.41 5.73
CA GLY A 159 -16.05 3.74 4.66
C GLY A 159 -15.63 3.39 3.24
N LEU A 160 -14.34 3.11 3.01
CA LEU A 160 -13.83 2.81 1.68
C LEU A 160 -12.74 1.74 1.76
N VAL A 161 -12.90 0.69 0.96
CA VAL A 161 -11.82 -0.26 0.65
C VAL A 161 -11.39 -0.03 -0.80
N SER A 162 -10.09 0.01 -1.04
CA SER A 162 -9.49 -0.01 -2.37
C SER A 162 -8.68 -1.28 -2.52
N VAL A 163 -9.00 -2.06 -3.54
CA VAL A 163 -8.37 -3.34 -3.83
C VAL A 163 -7.58 -3.22 -5.13
N GLU A 164 -6.33 -3.63 -5.09
CA GLU A 164 -5.40 -3.55 -6.22
C GLU A 164 -5.41 -4.90 -6.96
N LEU A 165 -5.97 -4.94 -8.17
CA LEU A 165 -5.94 -6.11 -9.05
C LEU A 165 -4.95 -5.87 -10.19
N VAL A 166 -4.58 -6.94 -10.89
CA VAL A 166 -3.74 -6.85 -12.09
C VAL A 166 -4.36 -5.96 -13.17
N SER A 167 -5.68 -6.07 -13.39
CA SER A 167 -6.37 -5.33 -14.46
C SER A 167 -6.98 -4.00 -14.03
N ALA A 168 -7.28 -3.83 -12.74
CA ALA A 168 -8.12 -2.73 -12.26
C ALA A 168 -7.93 -2.42 -10.77
N GLU A 169 -8.42 -1.25 -10.39
CA GLU A 169 -8.74 -0.94 -8.99
C GLU A 169 -10.23 -1.22 -8.74
N VAL A 170 -10.54 -1.85 -7.62
CA VAL A 170 -11.92 -1.95 -7.12
C VAL A 170 -12.06 -1.08 -5.88
N LYS A 171 -12.97 -0.11 -5.93
CA LYS A 171 -13.38 0.64 -4.75
C LYS A 171 -14.71 0.11 -4.23
N ILE A 172 -14.76 -0.18 -2.95
CA ILE A 172 -15.90 -0.79 -2.27
C ILE A 172 -16.35 0.16 -1.16
N THR A 173 -17.64 0.50 -1.15
CA THR A 173 -18.24 1.43 -0.17
C THR A 173 -19.47 0.85 0.54
N GLN A 174 -19.89 -0.37 0.17
CA GLN A 174 -21.01 -1.06 0.79
C GLN A 174 -20.61 -1.54 2.18
N ALA A 175 -21.33 -1.08 3.19
CA ALA A 175 -21.04 -1.42 4.58
C ALA A 175 -20.86 -2.93 4.84
N PRO A 176 -21.68 -3.85 4.27
CA PRO A 176 -21.47 -5.29 4.46
C PRO A 176 -20.13 -5.79 3.89
N GLU A 177 -19.70 -5.30 2.73
CA GLU A 177 -18.44 -5.71 2.11
C GLU A 177 -17.23 -5.07 2.80
N VAL A 178 -17.33 -3.78 3.16
CA VAL A 178 -16.30 -3.11 3.98
C VAL A 178 -16.10 -3.84 5.31
N ALA A 179 -17.18 -4.32 5.95
CA ALA A 179 -17.09 -5.12 7.16
C ALA A 179 -16.36 -6.46 6.96
N LEU A 180 -16.46 -7.08 5.77
CA LEU A 180 -15.69 -8.28 5.45
C LEU A 180 -14.19 -7.99 5.37
N TYR A 181 -13.79 -6.90 4.71
CA TYR A 181 -12.39 -6.49 4.63
C TYR A 181 -11.82 -6.08 5.98
N LEU A 182 -12.59 -5.37 6.82
CA LEU A 182 -12.18 -5.06 8.19
C LEU A 182 -11.95 -6.34 9.01
N LYS A 183 -12.84 -7.33 8.89
CA LYS A 183 -12.67 -8.63 9.53
C LYS A 183 -11.43 -9.36 9.03
N ALA A 184 -11.19 -9.37 7.71
CA ALA A 184 -10.01 -9.97 7.10
C ALA A 184 -8.73 -9.27 7.58
N PHE A 185 -8.74 -7.94 7.69
CA PHE A 185 -7.63 -7.16 8.23
C PHE A 185 -7.30 -7.57 9.67
N GLU A 186 -8.30 -7.68 10.55
CA GLU A 186 -8.06 -8.12 11.95
C GLU A 186 -7.53 -9.56 12.03
N GLN A 187 -7.99 -10.44 11.14
CA GLN A 187 -7.46 -11.80 11.03
C GLN A 187 -5.99 -11.81 10.62
N LEU A 188 -5.61 -11.01 9.61
CA LEU A 188 -4.22 -10.84 9.18
C LEU A 188 -3.37 -10.19 10.29
N ASN A 189 -3.92 -9.19 10.98
CA ASN A 189 -3.29 -8.50 12.10
C ASN A 189 -2.90 -9.47 13.23
N SER A 190 -3.78 -10.43 13.55
CA SER A 190 -3.50 -11.46 14.56
C SER A 190 -2.30 -12.37 14.23
N MET A 191 -1.90 -12.43 12.95
CA MET A 191 -0.75 -13.19 12.47
C MET A 191 0.54 -12.37 12.43
N ALA A 192 0.46 -11.04 12.51
CA ALA A 192 1.61 -10.17 12.40
C ALA A 192 2.42 -10.08 13.71
N VAL A 193 3.73 -9.88 13.56
CA VAL A 193 4.63 -9.48 14.64
C VAL A 193 4.96 -8.00 14.52
N TYR A 194 5.29 -7.36 15.64
CA TYR A 194 5.50 -5.91 15.77
C TYR A 194 6.79 -5.59 16.53
N GLY A 195 7.19 -4.32 16.52
CA GLY A 195 8.31 -3.83 17.33
C GLY A 195 9.62 -4.56 17.04
N ALA A 196 10.26 -5.10 18.07
CA ALA A 196 11.56 -5.75 17.96
C ALA A 196 11.57 -6.97 17.02
N GLU A 197 10.48 -7.73 16.98
CA GLU A 197 10.38 -8.92 16.11
C GLU A 197 10.25 -8.52 14.64
N ALA A 198 9.37 -7.56 14.31
CA ALA A 198 9.27 -7.00 12.97
C ALA A 198 10.61 -6.38 12.53
N ARG A 199 11.27 -5.64 13.42
CA ARG A 199 12.58 -5.04 13.20
C ARG A 199 13.64 -6.09 12.87
N ALA A 200 13.63 -7.24 13.56
CA ALA A 200 14.56 -8.33 13.30
C ALA A 200 14.37 -8.93 11.90
N LEU A 201 13.13 -9.07 11.44
CA LEU A 201 12.83 -9.56 10.08
C LEU A 201 13.32 -8.57 9.00
N ILE A 202 13.13 -7.27 9.21
CA ILE A 202 13.63 -6.23 8.29
C ILE A 202 15.17 -6.23 8.24
N LEU A 203 15.84 -6.36 9.39
CA LEU A 203 17.30 -6.45 9.43
C LEU A 203 17.83 -7.71 8.75
N LYS A 204 17.17 -8.85 8.94
CA LYS A 204 17.50 -10.10 8.25
C LYS A 204 17.39 -9.94 6.73
N ALA A 205 16.36 -9.25 6.23
CA ALA A 205 16.24 -8.94 4.82
C ALA A 205 17.40 -8.03 4.34
N LEU A 206 17.77 -7.02 5.13
CA LEU A 206 18.87 -6.11 4.82
C LEU A 206 20.23 -6.83 4.78
N GLU A 207 20.47 -7.78 5.68
CA GLU A 207 21.68 -8.61 5.70
C GLU A 207 21.78 -9.52 4.46
N GLY A 208 20.64 -10.00 3.96
CA GLY A 208 20.55 -10.83 2.76
C GLY A 208 20.83 -10.09 1.45
N LEU A 209 20.94 -8.75 1.45
CA LEU A 209 21.35 -7.97 0.29
C LEU A 209 22.87 -7.97 0.09
N ARG A 210 23.67 -8.58 0.98
CA ARG A 210 25.14 -8.55 0.91
C ARG A 210 25.73 -9.63 0.00
#